data_AF-A0A9E3L6T5-F1
#
_entry.id   AF-A0A9E3L6T5-F1
#
_cell.length_a   1.000
_cell.length_b   1.000
_cell.length_c   1.000
_cell.angle_alpha   90.00
_cell.angle_beta   90.00
_cell.angle_gamma   90.00
#
_symmetry.space_group_name_H-M   'P 1'
#
loop_
_entity.id
_entity.type
_entity.pdbx_description
1 polymer ?
#
loop_
_entity_poly.entity_id
_entity_poly.type
_entity_poly.pdbx_seq_one_letter_code
_entity_poly.pdbx_strand_id
1 'polypeptide(L)'
;MRGVVVCSAILSLALAAHGAAAGPRVIHLEPANDAPAPAQRATYEHYRGYTFDLSENSDRGDVAATADTLRRQLDVVESVGLSPRVLRFFHSVPIVASEMACLEEGAAAACYGMAGPERESRAARDITAWDSDKRQWINSDPVELAEDSGIGVIMLRPNMMRYAEDPVMLHELLHAYHGKLLPNGFDNKGIKDFFGKAKDVFGKDTYVAKNHREFFAVTASIFLAGKDSVHEPNTRAKLKEKMPEYYKYLVGVFGFDPDAPASRPLASAE
;
A
#
# COMPACT_ATOMS: atom_id res chain seq x y z
N MET A 1 -56.63 -59.01 33.25
CA MET A 1 -55.93 -60.18 32.68
C MET A 1 -54.71 -59.68 31.91
N ARG A 2 -53.52 -60.23 32.21
CA ARG A 2 -52.31 -60.44 31.37
C ARG A 2 -52.00 -59.35 30.31
N GLY A 3 -50.94 -58.56 30.47
CA GLY A 3 -49.55 -58.91 30.06
C GLY A 3 -49.21 -58.06 28.82
N VAL A 4 -48.10 -57.34 28.74
CA VAL A 4 -46.79 -57.85 28.29
C VAL A 4 -45.70 -56.83 28.65
N VAL A 5 -44.56 -57.38 29.07
CA VAL A 5 -43.28 -56.73 29.39
C VAL A 5 -42.55 -56.32 28.10
N VAL A 6 -41.94 -55.14 28.06
CA VAL A 6 -40.86 -54.83 27.11
C VAL A 6 -39.63 -54.41 27.92
N CYS A 7 -38.65 -55.33 27.95
CA CYS A 7 -37.31 -55.10 28.48
C CYS A 7 -36.51 -54.22 27.52
N SER A 8 -35.84 -53.22 28.08
CA SER A 8 -34.83 -52.40 27.42
C SER A 8 -33.63 -53.26 26.97
N ALA A 9 -33.30 -53.24 25.69
CA ALA A 9 -32.04 -53.74 25.18
C ALA A 9 -30.97 -52.66 25.32
N ILE A 10 -30.00 -52.88 26.21
CA ILE A 10 -28.77 -52.10 26.29
C ILE A 10 -27.83 -52.61 25.20
N LEU A 11 -27.57 -51.80 24.18
CA LEU A 11 -26.61 -52.11 23.13
C LEU A 11 -25.22 -51.64 23.60
N SER A 12 -24.44 -52.56 24.16
CA SER A 12 -23.03 -52.34 24.47
C SER A 12 -22.20 -52.37 23.18
N LEU A 13 -21.91 -51.21 22.58
CA LEU A 13 -20.85 -51.12 21.56
C LEU A 13 -19.49 -51.14 22.25
N ALA A 14 -18.77 -52.26 22.10
CA ALA A 14 -17.36 -52.33 22.42
C ALA A 14 -16.56 -51.48 21.42
N LEU A 15 -15.91 -50.41 21.90
CA LEU A 15 -14.84 -49.75 21.14
C LEU A 15 -13.63 -50.68 21.10
N ALA A 16 -13.49 -51.43 20.01
CA ALA A 16 -12.22 -52.03 19.65
C ALA A 16 -11.26 -50.91 19.22
N ALA A 17 -10.26 -50.63 20.05
CA ALA A 17 -9.13 -49.78 19.71
C ALA A 17 -8.36 -50.42 18.53
N HIS A 18 -8.71 -50.03 17.31
CA HIS A 18 -7.84 -50.26 16.16
C HIS A 18 -6.80 -49.14 16.16
N GLY A 19 -5.58 -49.50 16.56
CA GLY A 19 -4.39 -48.69 16.31
C GLY A 19 -4.16 -48.55 14.82
N ALA A 20 -4.83 -47.58 14.18
CA ALA A 20 -4.46 -47.09 12.87
C ALA A 20 -3.29 -46.12 13.04
N ALA A 21 -2.10 -46.57 12.65
CA ALA A 21 -0.91 -45.74 12.58
C ALA A 21 -1.19 -44.51 11.70
N ALA A 22 -1.21 -43.32 12.31
CA ALA A 22 -1.15 -42.06 11.58
C ALA A 22 0.30 -41.84 11.10
N GLY A 23 0.64 -42.42 9.96
CA GLY A 23 1.84 -42.01 9.22
C GLY A 23 1.68 -40.58 8.70
N PRO A 24 2.80 -39.86 8.41
CA PRO A 24 2.74 -38.52 7.83
C PRO A 24 1.98 -38.59 6.50
N ARG A 25 0.87 -37.86 6.39
CA ARG A 25 0.16 -37.68 5.11
C ARG A 25 1.00 -36.75 4.24
N VAL A 26 1.92 -37.32 3.49
CA VAL A 26 2.57 -36.63 2.38
C VAL A 26 1.54 -36.52 1.27
N ILE A 27 1.16 -35.30 0.92
CA ILE A 27 0.34 -35.03 -0.26
C ILE A 27 1.22 -35.33 -1.47
N HIS A 28 0.91 -36.41 -2.19
CA HIS A 28 1.55 -36.71 -3.47
C HIS A 28 0.84 -35.87 -4.53
N LEU A 29 1.46 -34.76 -4.94
CA LEU A 29 1.05 -34.03 -6.14
C LEU A 29 1.49 -34.86 -7.35
N GLU A 30 0.55 -35.18 -8.24
CA GLU A 30 0.92 -35.70 -9.56
C GLU A 30 1.65 -34.61 -10.36
N PRO A 31 2.70 -34.95 -11.12
CA PRO A 31 3.40 -33.97 -11.95
C PRO A 31 2.41 -33.38 -12.97
N ALA A 32 2.30 -32.06 -12.95
CA ALA A 32 1.52 -31.32 -13.94
C ALA A 32 2.03 -31.63 -15.34
N ASN A 33 1.08 -31.81 -16.27
CA ASN A 33 1.32 -32.00 -17.70
C ASN A 33 2.26 -30.89 -18.23
N ASP A 34 3.37 -31.27 -18.90
CA ASP A 34 4.42 -30.39 -19.44
C ASP A 34 3.98 -29.52 -20.64
N ALA A 35 2.73 -29.08 -20.68
CA ALA A 35 2.34 -28.03 -21.62
C ALA A 35 2.85 -26.69 -21.06
N PRO A 36 3.73 -25.95 -21.77
CA PRO A 36 4.14 -24.63 -21.32
C PRO A 36 2.91 -23.73 -21.36
N ALA A 37 2.31 -23.48 -20.19
CA ALA A 37 1.47 -22.31 -20.02
C ALA A 37 2.34 -21.09 -20.37
N PRO A 38 1.85 -20.12 -21.16
CA PRO A 38 2.57 -18.87 -21.37
C PRO A 38 2.63 -18.15 -20.01
N ALA A 39 3.71 -18.39 -19.27
CA ALA A 39 4.02 -17.62 -18.08
C ALA A 39 4.53 -16.26 -18.56
N GLN A 40 3.62 -15.33 -18.85
CA GLN A 40 3.97 -13.92 -18.71
C GLN A 40 4.16 -13.68 -17.20
N ARG A 41 5.36 -13.99 -16.70
CA ARG A 41 5.80 -13.45 -15.42
C ARG A 41 5.75 -11.93 -15.57
N ALA A 42 5.12 -11.26 -14.62
CA ALA A 42 5.18 -9.81 -14.52
C ALA A 42 6.64 -9.36 -14.69
N THR A 43 6.90 -8.54 -15.72
CA THR A 43 8.24 -8.02 -15.96
C THR A 43 8.37 -6.76 -15.13
N TYR A 44 8.79 -6.96 -13.88
CA TYR A 44 9.01 -5.86 -12.96
C TYR A 44 10.15 -4.98 -13.45
N GLU A 45 9.90 -3.68 -13.43
CA GLU A 45 10.93 -2.65 -13.55
C GLU A 45 11.37 -2.20 -12.16
N HIS A 46 12.65 -1.81 -12.06
CA HIS A 46 13.22 -1.28 -10.84
C HIS A 46 13.82 0.11 -11.09
N TYR A 47 13.53 1.05 -10.20
CA TYR A 47 14.06 2.41 -10.26
C TYR A 47 14.28 2.97 -8.87
N ARG A 48 15.51 3.36 -8.53
CA ARG A 48 15.87 3.95 -7.21
C ARG A 48 15.35 3.17 -5.98
N GLY A 49 15.26 1.85 -6.09
CA GLY A 49 14.76 0.97 -5.03
C GLY A 49 13.25 0.69 -5.08
N TYR A 50 12.48 1.43 -5.89
CA TYR A 50 11.08 1.12 -6.18
C TYR A 50 10.98 -0.03 -7.18
N THR A 51 9.89 -0.80 -7.05
CA THR A 51 9.54 -1.88 -7.96
C THR A 51 8.16 -1.59 -8.55
N PHE A 52 8.04 -1.64 -9.88
CA PHE A 52 6.77 -1.42 -10.53
C PHE A 52 6.52 -2.35 -11.72
N ASP A 53 5.25 -2.70 -11.92
CA ASP A 53 4.78 -3.62 -12.96
C ASP A 53 3.88 -2.85 -13.95
N LEU A 54 4.29 -2.80 -15.21
CA LEU A 54 3.54 -2.19 -16.31
C LEU A 54 3.01 -3.24 -17.31
N SER A 55 3.09 -4.53 -16.99
CA SER A 55 2.83 -5.61 -17.94
C SER A 55 1.42 -5.63 -18.52
N GLU A 56 0.38 -5.30 -17.72
CA GLU A 56 -1.01 -5.15 -18.22
C GLU A 56 -1.11 -4.11 -19.36
N ASN A 57 -0.17 -3.17 -19.40
CA ASN A 57 -0.16 -2.01 -20.28
C ASN A 57 0.90 -2.11 -21.38
N SER A 58 1.55 -3.26 -21.57
CA SER A 58 2.69 -3.43 -22.48
C SER A 58 2.37 -3.08 -23.93
N ASP A 59 1.13 -3.32 -24.35
CA ASP A 59 0.69 -3.12 -25.73
C ASP A 59 0.26 -1.68 -26.01
N ARG A 60 0.26 -0.82 -24.99
CA ARG A 60 -0.09 0.60 -25.14
C ARG A 60 1.05 1.37 -25.81
N GLY A 61 0.70 2.21 -26.79
CA GLY A 61 1.67 3.08 -27.47
C GLY A 61 2.31 4.15 -26.55
N ASP A 62 1.75 4.41 -25.37
CA ASP A 62 2.21 5.40 -24.40
C ASP A 62 2.85 4.79 -23.13
N VAL A 63 3.09 3.47 -23.10
CA VAL A 63 3.65 2.78 -21.92
C VAL A 63 5.02 3.36 -21.49
N ALA A 64 5.87 3.70 -22.45
CA ALA A 64 7.18 4.32 -22.18
C ALA A 64 7.04 5.71 -21.54
N ALA A 65 6.09 6.53 -22.03
CA ALA A 65 5.82 7.85 -21.46
C ALA A 65 5.23 7.76 -20.04
N THR A 66 4.41 6.73 -19.80
CA THR A 66 3.89 6.41 -18.46
C THR A 66 5.03 6.04 -17.51
N ALA A 67 5.93 5.14 -17.92
CA ALA A 67 7.12 4.77 -17.15
C ALA A 67 8.00 5.98 -16.82
N ASP A 68 8.26 6.85 -17.80
CA ASP A 68 9.06 8.07 -17.59
C ASP A 68 8.40 9.04 -16.61
N THR A 69 7.07 9.19 -16.67
CA THR A 69 6.32 10.04 -15.75
C THR A 69 6.32 9.47 -14.34
N LEU A 70 6.17 8.16 -14.21
CA LEU A 70 6.32 7.46 -12.93
C LEU A 70 7.71 7.70 -12.32
N ARG A 71 8.79 7.55 -13.11
CA ARG A 71 10.16 7.82 -12.63
C ARG A 71 10.33 9.26 -12.13
N ARG A 72 9.81 10.26 -12.87
CA ARG A 72 9.84 11.67 -12.43
C ARG A 72 9.06 11.90 -11.14
N GLN A 73 7.93 11.24 -10.96
CA GLN A 73 7.15 11.31 -9.71
C GLN A 73 7.92 10.69 -8.55
N LEU A 74 8.61 9.57 -8.76
CA LEU A 74 9.47 8.94 -7.76
C LEU A 74 10.70 9.81 -7.42
N ASP A 75 11.28 10.54 -8.39
CA ASP A 75 12.33 11.53 -8.11
C ASP A 75 11.85 12.65 -7.17
N VAL A 76 10.58 13.06 -7.26
CA VAL A 76 9.98 14.00 -6.29
C VAL A 76 9.98 13.36 -4.90
N VAL A 77 9.52 12.12 -4.77
CA VAL A 77 9.49 11.40 -3.47
C VAL A 77 10.87 11.33 -2.83
N GLU A 78 11.91 11.06 -3.61
CA GLU A 78 13.29 10.98 -3.12
C GLU A 78 13.85 12.35 -2.68
N SER A 79 13.34 13.45 -3.24
CA SER A 79 13.89 14.81 -3.01
C SER A 79 13.18 15.61 -1.91
N VAL A 80 12.03 15.16 -1.41
CA VAL A 80 11.27 15.90 -0.37
C VAL A 80 11.88 15.86 1.04
N GLY A 81 13.06 15.27 1.23
CA GLY A 81 13.79 15.31 2.51
C GLY A 81 13.29 14.33 3.58
N LEU A 82 12.52 13.31 3.19
CA LEU A 82 12.09 12.24 4.09
C LEU A 82 13.29 11.45 4.65
N SER A 83 13.16 10.98 5.90
CA SER A 83 14.23 10.20 6.52
C SER A 83 14.51 8.89 5.75
N PRO A 84 15.75 8.35 5.79
CA PRO A 84 16.08 7.07 5.14
C PRO A 84 15.20 5.91 5.61
N ARG A 85 14.68 5.96 6.83
CA ARG A 85 13.74 4.94 7.34
C ARG A 85 12.42 4.97 6.59
N VAL A 86 11.89 6.17 6.30
CA VAL A 86 10.62 6.32 5.57
C VAL A 86 10.81 5.95 4.11
N LEU A 87 11.90 6.41 3.48
CA LEU A 87 12.19 6.05 2.08
C LEU A 87 12.34 4.53 1.91
N ARG A 88 13.03 3.84 2.82
CA ARG A 88 13.10 2.36 2.78
C ARG A 88 11.73 1.69 2.88
N PHE A 89 10.81 2.25 3.66
CA PHE A 89 9.44 1.74 3.71
C PHE A 89 8.72 2.01 2.38
N PHE A 90 8.87 3.19 1.78
CA PHE A 90 8.28 3.50 0.48
C PHE A 90 8.80 2.59 -0.64
N HIS A 91 10.09 2.25 -0.62
CA HIS A 91 10.69 1.26 -1.54
C HIS A 91 10.08 -0.13 -1.41
N SER A 92 9.46 -0.46 -0.27
CA SER A 92 8.80 -1.76 -0.05
C SER A 92 7.36 -1.82 -0.57
N VAL A 93 6.78 -0.69 -1.00
CA VAL A 93 5.43 -0.63 -1.55
C VAL A 93 5.51 -0.80 -3.07
N PRO A 94 5.07 -1.94 -3.64
CA PRO A 94 5.09 -2.15 -5.07
C PRO A 94 4.02 -1.32 -5.77
N ILE A 95 4.26 -1.01 -7.04
CA ILE A 95 3.36 -0.20 -7.86
C ILE A 95 2.93 -1.03 -9.07
N VAL A 96 1.63 -1.14 -9.32
CA VAL A 96 1.10 -1.94 -10.44
C VAL A 96 0.22 -1.04 -11.31
N ALA A 97 0.54 -0.96 -12.59
CA ALA A 97 -0.32 -0.26 -13.53
C ALA A 97 -1.49 -1.16 -13.94
N SER A 98 -2.71 -0.67 -13.75
CA SER A 98 -3.94 -1.38 -14.12
C SER A 98 -4.99 -0.40 -14.61
N GLU A 99 -5.65 -0.73 -15.71
CA GLU A 99 -6.69 0.12 -16.32
C GLU A 99 -7.96 0.17 -15.47
N MET A 100 -8.24 -0.96 -14.80
CA MET A 100 -9.47 -1.23 -14.08
C MET A 100 -9.39 -0.97 -12.57
N ALA A 101 -8.17 -0.81 -12.04
CA ALA A 101 -8.00 -0.46 -10.63
C ALA A 101 -8.46 0.97 -10.33
N CYS A 102 -8.74 1.26 -9.05
CA CYS A 102 -9.12 2.59 -8.54
C CYS A 102 -10.45 3.18 -9.07
N LEU A 103 -11.26 2.40 -9.81
CA LEU A 103 -12.56 2.87 -10.29
C LEU A 103 -13.55 3.13 -9.16
N GLU A 104 -13.52 2.30 -8.11
CA GLU A 104 -14.36 2.47 -6.91
C GLU A 104 -14.04 3.76 -6.14
N GLU A 105 -12.82 4.29 -6.31
CA GLU A 105 -12.38 5.55 -5.70
C GLU A 105 -12.73 6.81 -6.52
N GLY A 106 -13.62 6.66 -7.50
CA GLY A 106 -14.05 7.76 -8.36
C GLY A 106 -13.12 7.98 -9.56
N ALA A 107 -12.52 6.90 -10.06
CA ALA A 107 -11.59 6.92 -11.20
C ALA A 107 -10.34 7.79 -10.99
N ALA A 108 -9.78 7.74 -9.77
CA ALA A 108 -8.53 8.40 -9.43
C ALA A 108 -7.36 7.96 -10.34
N ALA A 109 -6.35 8.82 -10.48
CA ALA A 109 -5.15 8.54 -11.27
C ALA A 109 -4.32 7.38 -10.68
N ALA A 110 -4.39 7.22 -9.36
CA ALA A 110 -3.81 6.12 -8.63
C ALA A 110 -4.60 5.91 -7.33
N CYS A 111 -4.36 4.80 -6.65
CA CYS A 111 -4.87 4.54 -5.31
C CYS A 111 -3.98 3.54 -4.58
N TYR A 112 -3.82 3.73 -3.28
CA TYR A 112 -3.20 2.75 -2.39
C TYR A 112 -4.25 1.78 -1.79
N GLY A 113 -3.97 0.48 -1.86
CA GLY A 113 -4.84 -0.57 -1.34
C GLY A 113 -4.09 -1.70 -0.64
N MET A 114 -4.81 -2.48 0.17
CA MET A 114 -4.24 -3.66 0.84
C MET A 114 -4.09 -4.87 -0.10
N ALA A 115 -4.84 -4.87 -1.20
CA ALA A 115 -4.75 -5.83 -2.27
C ALA A 115 -4.51 -5.08 -3.59
N GLY A 116 -3.68 -5.64 -4.44
CA GLY A 116 -3.48 -5.23 -5.81
C GLY A 116 -4.59 -5.73 -6.74
N PRO A 117 -4.46 -5.42 -8.04
CA PRO A 117 -5.44 -5.86 -9.04
C PRO A 117 -5.38 -7.37 -9.23
N GLU A 118 -6.48 -7.95 -9.71
CA GLU A 118 -6.48 -9.36 -10.10
C GLU A 118 -5.57 -9.56 -11.31
N ARG A 119 -4.51 -10.37 -11.14
CA ARG A 119 -3.52 -10.67 -12.19
C ARG A 119 -3.74 -12.07 -12.74
N GLU A 120 -3.72 -12.21 -14.07
CA GLU A 120 -3.98 -13.49 -14.76
C GLU A 120 -2.92 -14.58 -14.45
N SER A 121 -1.77 -14.23 -13.87
CA SER A 121 -0.67 -15.14 -13.56
C SER A 121 -0.86 -16.02 -12.30
N ARG A 122 -2.05 -16.06 -11.69
CA ARG A 122 -2.36 -16.86 -10.48
C ARG A 122 -2.12 -18.37 -10.60
N ALA A 123 -1.77 -18.88 -11.78
CA ALA A 123 -1.54 -20.31 -12.03
C ALA A 123 -0.31 -20.89 -11.29
N ALA A 124 0.58 -20.07 -10.75
CA ALA A 124 1.64 -20.51 -9.84
C ALA A 124 1.97 -19.41 -8.83
N ARG A 125 1.10 -19.20 -7.82
CA ARG A 125 1.41 -18.32 -6.69
C ARG A 125 2.59 -18.92 -5.94
N ASP A 126 3.67 -18.17 -5.82
CA ASP A 126 4.73 -18.53 -4.90
C ASP A 126 4.20 -18.31 -3.48
N ILE A 127 4.48 -19.24 -2.58
CA ILE A 127 3.99 -19.14 -1.20
C ILE A 127 4.86 -18.13 -0.46
N THR A 128 4.23 -17.07 0.06
CA THR A 128 4.91 -16.17 0.99
C THR A 128 5.30 -16.94 2.25
N ALA A 129 6.60 -17.05 2.49
CA ALA A 129 7.17 -17.83 3.58
C ALA A 129 7.99 -16.96 4.53
N TRP A 130 8.05 -17.34 5.80
CA TRP A 130 8.92 -16.69 6.77
C TRP A 130 10.34 -17.28 6.69
N ASP A 131 11.33 -16.46 6.33
CA ASP A 131 12.75 -16.82 6.41
C ASP A 131 13.25 -16.52 7.83
N SER A 132 13.50 -17.56 8.62
CA SER A 132 13.92 -17.42 10.03
C SER A 132 15.30 -16.79 10.19
N ASP A 133 16.20 -17.04 9.23
CA ASP A 133 17.59 -16.59 9.30
C ASP A 133 17.66 -15.10 8.99
N LYS A 134 16.89 -14.65 7.99
CA LYS A 134 16.78 -13.24 7.62
C LYS A 134 15.73 -12.49 8.44
N ARG A 135 14.92 -13.20 9.23
CA ARG A 135 13.82 -12.66 10.04
C ARG A 135 12.88 -11.76 9.23
N GLN A 136 12.50 -12.22 8.04
CA GLN A 136 11.63 -11.49 7.13
C GLN A 136 10.75 -12.44 6.31
N TRP A 137 9.63 -11.92 5.83
CA TRP A 137 8.81 -12.60 4.82
C TRP A 137 9.53 -12.56 3.47
N ILE A 138 9.43 -13.65 2.72
CA ILE A 138 9.99 -13.79 1.37
C ILE A 138 8.93 -14.31 0.41
N ASN A 139 8.89 -13.75 -0.79
CA ASN A 139 8.17 -14.22 -1.96
C ASN A 139 8.95 -13.71 -3.19
N SER A 140 8.99 -14.48 -4.27
CA SER A 140 9.64 -14.04 -5.51
C SER A 140 8.82 -12.96 -6.22
N ASP A 141 7.50 -12.94 -6.00
CA ASP A 141 6.60 -11.91 -6.47
C ASP A 141 6.51 -10.79 -5.40
N PRO A 142 7.03 -9.58 -5.68
CA PRO A 142 7.04 -8.48 -4.74
C PRO A 142 5.64 -7.93 -4.43
N VAL A 143 4.66 -8.11 -5.32
CA VAL A 143 3.27 -7.69 -5.10
C VAL A 143 2.60 -8.66 -4.14
N GLU A 144 2.73 -9.97 -4.35
CA GLU A 144 2.22 -10.97 -3.40
C GLU A 144 2.90 -10.85 -2.03
N LEU A 145 4.21 -10.61 -2.00
CA LEU A 145 4.93 -10.34 -0.76
C LEU A 145 4.30 -9.17 0.01
N ALA A 146 4.01 -8.07 -0.70
CA ALA A 146 3.47 -6.86 -0.09
C ALA A 146 2.02 -7.02 0.38
N GLU A 147 1.19 -7.76 -0.36
CA GLU A 147 -0.17 -8.11 0.05
C GLU A 147 -0.17 -8.98 1.31
N ASP A 148 0.57 -10.10 1.28
CA ASP A 148 0.58 -11.11 2.34
C ASP A 148 1.24 -10.60 3.63
N SER A 149 2.28 -9.77 3.50
CA SER A 149 2.91 -9.10 4.65
C SER A 149 2.10 -7.88 5.15
N GLY A 150 1.03 -7.53 4.43
CA GLY A 150 0.15 -6.42 4.78
C GLY A 150 0.81 -5.05 4.59
N ILE A 151 1.79 -4.89 3.71
CA ILE A 151 2.33 -3.60 3.28
C ILE A 151 1.34 -2.89 2.35
N GLY A 152 0.66 -3.64 1.47
CA GLY A 152 -0.24 -3.13 0.44
C GLY A 152 0.48 -2.71 -0.84
N VAL A 153 -0.29 -2.23 -1.82
CA VAL A 153 0.13 -2.00 -3.20
C VAL A 153 -0.40 -0.65 -3.66
N ILE A 154 0.38 0.07 -4.47
CA ILE A 154 -0.13 1.23 -5.21
C ILE A 154 -0.59 0.77 -6.57
N MET A 155 -1.85 1.05 -6.89
CA MET A 155 -2.41 0.82 -8.21
C MET A 155 -2.40 2.13 -8.98
N LEU A 156 -1.82 2.09 -10.17
CA LEU A 156 -1.65 3.23 -11.04
C LEU A 156 -2.51 3.07 -12.28
N ARG A 157 -3.27 4.11 -12.65
CA ARG A 157 -3.95 4.14 -13.95
C ARG A 157 -3.06 4.83 -14.99
N PRO A 158 -2.99 4.33 -16.23
CA PRO A 158 -2.19 4.95 -17.29
C PRO A 158 -2.61 6.39 -17.64
N ASN A 159 -3.81 6.82 -17.23
CA ASN A 159 -4.26 8.21 -17.38
C ASN A 159 -3.50 9.21 -16.47
N MET A 160 -2.56 8.76 -15.64
CA MET A 160 -1.74 9.60 -14.75
C MET A 160 -1.05 10.76 -15.47
N MET A 161 -0.80 10.64 -16.77
CA MET A 161 -0.17 11.67 -17.59
C MET A 161 -0.91 13.02 -17.52
N ARG A 162 -2.22 13.01 -17.22
CA ARG A 162 -3.03 14.22 -17.04
C ARG A 162 -2.72 14.98 -15.74
N TYR A 163 -2.04 14.34 -14.80
CA TYR A 163 -1.74 14.84 -13.45
C TYR A 163 -0.23 14.91 -13.20
N ALA A 164 0.58 15.01 -14.26
CA ALA A 164 2.04 14.93 -14.17
C ALA A 164 2.68 16.01 -13.28
N GLU A 165 1.99 17.14 -13.07
CA GLU A 165 2.45 18.25 -12.24
C GLU A 165 2.11 18.08 -10.75
N ASP A 166 1.08 17.31 -10.42
CA ASP A 166 0.74 16.98 -9.03
C ASP A 166 1.62 15.82 -8.53
N PRO A 167 2.01 15.79 -7.24
CA PRO A 167 2.86 14.74 -6.69
C PRO A 167 2.06 13.47 -6.37
N VAL A 168 1.48 12.83 -7.40
CA VAL A 168 0.60 11.64 -7.30
C VAL A 168 1.28 10.51 -6.53
N MET A 169 2.53 10.15 -6.86
CA MET A 169 3.19 9.02 -6.16
C MET A 169 3.47 9.33 -4.69
N LEU A 170 3.82 10.59 -4.38
CA LEU A 170 4.00 11.00 -2.99
C LEU A 170 2.68 10.89 -2.23
N HIS A 171 1.57 11.30 -2.84
CA HIS A 171 0.25 11.18 -2.25
C HIS A 171 -0.10 9.73 -1.92
N GLU A 172 0.05 8.80 -2.87
CA GLU A 172 -0.26 7.39 -2.63
C GLU A 172 0.66 6.74 -1.59
N LEU A 173 1.96 7.07 -1.61
CA LEU A 173 2.89 6.61 -0.59
C LEU A 173 2.57 7.20 0.80
N LEU A 174 1.99 8.39 0.86
CA LEU A 174 1.50 8.98 2.11
C LEU A 174 0.25 8.27 2.64
N HIS A 175 -0.60 7.69 1.80
CA HIS A 175 -1.63 6.76 2.28
C HIS A 175 -1.01 5.52 2.92
N ALA A 176 0.01 4.93 2.30
CA ALA A 176 0.76 3.81 2.89
C ALA A 176 1.44 4.22 4.22
N TYR A 177 2.06 5.40 4.27
CA TYR A 177 2.65 5.97 5.48
C TYR A 177 1.61 6.09 6.61
N HIS A 178 0.44 6.65 6.29
CA HIS A 178 -0.64 6.82 7.25
C HIS A 178 -1.12 5.48 7.76
N GLY A 179 -1.31 4.49 6.89
CA GLY A 179 -1.77 3.17 7.27
C GLY A 179 -0.78 2.36 8.12
N LYS A 180 0.53 2.56 7.94
CA LYS A 180 1.56 1.65 8.49
C LYS A 180 2.56 2.27 9.45
N LEU A 181 2.90 3.55 9.28
CA LEU A 181 3.94 4.20 10.06
C LEU A 181 3.40 5.16 11.12
N LEU A 182 2.21 5.75 10.90
CA LEU A 182 1.57 6.55 11.93
C LEU A 182 1.05 5.67 13.09
N PRO A 183 1.11 6.17 14.34
CA PRO A 183 0.47 5.49 15.47
C PRO A 183 -1.01 5.21 15.19
N ASN A 184 -1.42 3.96 15.38
CA ASN A 184 -2.77 3.45 15.09
C ASN A 184 -3.20 3.53 13.62
N GLY A 185 -2.26 3.68 12.68
CA GLY A 185 -2.56 3.66 11.24
C GLY A 185 -3.59 4.73 10.84
N PHE A 186 -4.55 4.34 10.01
CA PHE A 186 -5.68 5.21 9.62
C PHE A 186 -6.57 5.65 10.79
N ASP A 187 -6.46 5.01 11.95
CA ASP A 187 -7.15 5.41 13.17
C ASP A 187 -6.38 6.45 13.99
N ASN A 188 -5.34 7.08 13.41
CA ASN A 188 -4.58 8.13 14.07
C ASN A 188 -5.50 9.28 14.54
N LYS A 189 -5.56 9.46 15.87
CA LYS A 189 -6.44 10.46 16.48
C LYS A 189 -6.07 11.89 16.09
N GLY A 190 -4.78 12.20 15.97
CA GLY A 190 -4.32 13.54 15.57
C GLY A 190 -4.85 13.94 14.20
N ILE A 191 -4.70 13.05 13.22
CA ILE A 191 -5.25 13.27 11.87
C ILE A 191 -6.77 13.42 11.90
N LYS A 192 -7.49 12.54 12.59
CA LYS A 192 -8.95 12.62 12.69
C LYS A 192 -9.44 13.91 13.35
N ASP A 193 -8.77 14.36 14.40
CA ASP A 193 -9.09 15.61 15.10
C ASP A 193 -8.90 16.83 14.19
N PHE A 194 -7.80 16.88 13.41
CA PHE A 194 -7.57 17.97 12.44
C PHE A 194 -8.51 17.89 11.24
N PHE A 195 -8.79 16.69 10.73
CA PHE A 195 -9.79 16.48 9.69
C PHE A 195 -11.17 16.98 10.11
N GLY A 196 -11.55 16.82 11.39
CA GLY A 196 -12.81 17.34 11.92
C GLY A 196 -13.00 18.86 11.72
N LYS A 197 -11.91 19.61 11.56
CA LYS A 197 -11.91 21.06 11.28
C LYS A 197 -11.79 21.38 9.79
N ALA A 198 -11.34 20.44 8.97
CA ALA A 198 -11.00 20.67 7.57
C ALA A 198 -12.19 21.18 6.74
N LYS A 199 -13.40 20.67 7.03
CA LYS A 199 -14.64 21.09 6.33
C LYS A 199 -14.98 22.56 6.53
N ASP A 200 -14.72 23.10 7.71
CA ASP A 200 -14.97 24.51 8.02
C ASP A 200 -13.87 25.42 7.47
N VAL A 201 -12.66 24.90 7.31
CA VAL A 201 -11.48 25.65 6.84
C VAL A 201 -11.37 25.68 5.31
N PHE A 202 -11.64 24.56 4.64
CA PHE A 202 -11.48 24.42 3.18
C PHE A 202 -12.81 24.34 2.43
N GLY A 203 -13.92 24.07 3.11
CA GLY A 203 -15.23 23.83 2.49
C GLY A 203 -15.52 22.35 2.30
N LYS A 204 -16.80 21.99 2.41
CA LYS A 204 -17.28 20.59 2.48
C LYS A 204 -17.10 19.80 1.18
N ASP A 205 -17.11 20.49 0.04
CA ASP A 205 -17.06 19.88 -1.29
C ASP A 205 -15.64 19.80 -1.86
N THR A 206 -14.62 20.13 -1.05
CA THR A 206 -13.23 20.05 -1.47
C THR A 206 -12.68 18.63 -1.36
N TYR A 207 -11.76 18.27 -2.25
CA TYR A 207 -11.13 16.94 -2.25
C TYR A 207 -10.42 16.63 -0.93
N VAL A 208 -9.72 17.61 -0.35
CA VAL A 208 -9.06 17.52 0.96
C VAL A 208 -10.03 17.24 2.11
N ALA A 209 -11.32 17.50 1.94
CA ALA A 209 -12.37 17.26 2.92
C ALA A 209 -13.18 15.96 2.68
N LYS A 210 -12.83 15.14 1.67
CA LYS A 210 -13.50 13.87 1.33
C LYS A 210 -13.53 12.92 2.53
N ASN A 211 -12.36 12.61 3.09
CA ASN A 211 -12.22 11.80 4.31
C ASN A 211 -10.86 12.10 4.99
N HIS A 212 -10.63 11.56 6.19
CA HIS A 212 -9.40 11.81 6.96
C HIS A 212 -8.13 11.23 6.32
N ARG A 213 -8.25 10.23 5.44
CA ARG A 213 -7.11 9.65 4.72
C ARG A 213 -6.64 10.60 3.62
N GLU A 214 -7.58 11.06 2.79
CA GLU A 214 -7.33 12.08 1.75
C GLU A 214 -6.84 13.38 2.35
N PHE A 215 -7.45 13.82 3.45
CA PHE A 215 -7.01 15.00 4.17
C PHE A 215 -5.52 14.93 4.50
N PHE A 216 -5.06 13.82 5.08
CA PHE A 216 -3.65 13.63 5.37
C PHE A 216 -2.81 13.59 4.10
N ALA A 217 -3.13 12.73 3.13
CA ALA A 217 -2.31 12.54 1.94
C ALA A 217 -2.18 13.82 1.11
N VAL A 218 -3.27 14.58 0.89
CA VAL A 218 -3.23 15.87 0.17
C VAL A 218 -2.38 16.89 0.92
N THR A 219 -2.68 17.11 2.21
CA THR A 219 -2.01 18.17 2.96
C THR A 219 -0.54 17.86 3.25
N ALA A 220 -0.20 16.59 3.50
CA ALA A 220 1.17 16.14 3.67
C ALA A 220 1.95 16.21 2.35
N SER A 221 1.34 15.90 1.20
CA SER A 221 1.96 16.12 -0.11
C SER A 221 2.29 17.59 -0.33
N ILE A 222 1.37 18.50 -0.03
CA ILE A 222 1.59 19.95 -0.14
C ILE A 222 2.68 20.42 0.83
N PHE A 223 2.67 19.91 2.08
CA PHE A 223 3.68 20.20 3.08
C PHE A 223 5.08 19.78 2.59
N LEU A 224 5.24 18.54 2.12
CA LEU A 224 6.53 17.99 1.71
C LEU A 224 7.01 18.55 0.37
N ALA A 225 6.21 18.45 -0.69
CA ALA A 225 6.61 18.85 -2.04
C ALA A 225 6.74 20.37 -2.18
N GLY A 226 5.93 21.16 -1.46
CA GLY A 226 5.95 22.63 -1.53
C GLY A 226 5.53 23.22 -2.87
N LYS A 227 5.13 22.37 -3.83
CA LYS A 227 4.62 22.77 -5.13
C LYS A 227 3.16 23.20 -5.01
N ASP A 228 2.76 24.07 -5.94
CA ASP A 228 1.36 24.40 -6.14
C ASP A 228 0.59 23.11 -6.50
N SER A 229 -0.45 22.84 -5.75
CA SER A 229 -1.39 21.74 -6.00
C SER A 229 -2.71 22.29 -6.49
N VAL A 230 -3.37 21.55 -7.37
CA VAL A 230 -4.75 21.86 -7.79
C VAL A 230 -5.74 21.72 -6.63
N HIS A 231 -5.38 20.99 -5.58
CA HIS A 231 -6.22 20.76 -4.40
C HIS A 231 -5.95 21.79 -3.30
N GLU A 232 -6.99 22.25 -2.61
CA GLU A 232 -6.85 23.08 -1.39
C GLU A 232 -5.96 22.38 -0.34
N PRO A 233 -5.09 23.12 0.38
CA PRO A 233 -4.90 24.58 0.35
C PRO A 233 -4.04 25.13 -0.80
N ASN A 234 -3.74 24.34 -1.82
CA ASN A 234 -2.88 24.62 -2.97
C ASN A 234 -1.40 24.79 -2.65
N THR A 235 -1.04 25.52 -1.59
CA THR A 235 0.36 25.82 -1.28
C THR A 235 0.68 25.56 0.18
N ARG A 236 1.96 25.29 0.46
CA ARG A 236 2.48 25.14 1.83
C ARG A 236 2.22 26.39 2.68
N ALA A 237 2.38 27.58 2.10
CA ALA A 237 2.12 28.84 2.79
C ALA A 237 0.65 28.96 3.23
N LYS A 238 -0.30 28.66 2.33
CA LYS A 238 -1.73 28.65 2.65
C LYS A 238 -2.10 27.57 3.67
N LEU A 239 -1.45 26.40 3.63
CA LEU A 239 -1.62 25.37 4.67
C LEU A 239 -1.21 25.90 6.04
N LYS A 240 -0.05 26.57 6.13
CA LYS A 240 0.47 27.17 7.36
C LYS A 240 -0.41 28.31 7.87
N GLU A 241 -0.96 29.13 6.97
CA GLU A 241 -1.88 30.22 7.30
C GLU A 241 -3.23 29.68 7.82
N LYS A 242 -3.85 28.74 7.09
CA LYS A 242 -5.20 28.24 7.38
C LYS A 242 -5.23 27.25 8.55
N MET A 243 -4.17 26.46 8.74
CA MET A 243 -4.08 25.45 9.81
C MET A 243 -2.68 25.42 10.47
N PRO A 244 -2.27 26.47 11.18
CA PRO A 244 -0.91 26.58 11.75
C PRO A 244 -0.58 25.46 12.75
N GLU A 245 -1.54 25.06 13.59
CA GLU A 245 -1.35 23.96 14.55
C GLU A 245 -1.19 22.60 13.84
N TYR A 246 -1.86 22.42 12.70
CA TYR A 246 -1.71 21.22 11.90
C TYR A 246 -0.37 21.20 11.15
N TYR A 247 0.07 22.35 10.63
CA TYR A 247 1.41 22.49 10.06
C TYR A 247 2.48 22.08 11.09
N LYS A 248 2.39 22.60 12.32
CA LYS A 248 3.29 22.22 13.41
C LYS A 248 3.21 20.72 13.75
N TYR A 249 2.01 20.14 13.70
CA TYR A 249 1.83 18.70 13.85
C TYR A 249 2.55 17.92 12.75
N LEU A 250 2.47 18.34 11.48
CA LEU A 250 3.20 17.71 10.36
C LEU A 250 4.72 17.81 10.52
N VAL A 251 5.24 18.93 11.02
CA VAL A 251 6.67 19.05 11.41
C VAL A 251 7.05 17.98 12.43
N GLY A 252 6.18 17.72 13.42
CA GLY A 252 6.39 16.66 14.41
C GLY A 252 6.31 15.24 13.81
N VAL A 253 5.38 15.00 12.87
CA VAL A 253 5.23 13.71 12.17
C VAL A 253 6.46 13.39 11.33
N PHE A 254 6.94 14.34 10.54
CA PHE A 254 8.06 14.11 9.61
C PHE A 254 9.43 14.36 10.25
N GLY A 255 9.47 15.06 11.39
CA GLY A 255 10.69 15.36 12.14
C GLY A 255 11.53 16.50 11.56
N PHE A 256 11.01 17.24 10.59
CA PHE A 256 11.65 18.43 10.02
C PHE A 256 10.62 19.44 9.50
N ASP A 257 11.03 20.70 9.36
CA ASP A 257 10.24 21.74 8.71
C ASP A 257 10.85 22.01 7.31
N PRO A 258 10.12 21.72 6.21
CA PRO A 258 10.59 21.99 4.85
C PRO A 258 10.89 23.46 4.55
N ASP A 259 10.30 24.40 5.32
CA ASP A 259 10.54 25.84 5.20
C ASP A 259 11.63 26.34 6.15
N ALA A 260 12.18 25.49 7.02
CA ALA A 260 13.30 25.90 7.85
C ALA A 260 14.50 26.20 6.94
N PRO A 261 15.21 27.32 7.15
CA PRO A 261 16.44 27.57 6.43
C PRO A 261 17.37 26.39 6.67
N ALA A 262 17.91 25.81 5.59
CA ALA A 262 18.89 24.73 5.68
C ALA A 262 19.95 25.16 6.71
N SER A 263 19.97 24.48 7.85
CA SER A 263 20.91 24.81 8.91
C SER A 263 22.29 24.73 8.28
N ARG A 264 22.97 25.88 8.17
CA ARG A 264 24.41 25.90 7.89
C ARG A 264 25.03 24.86 8.82
N PRO A 265 25.92 23.98 8.34
CA PRO A 265 26.55 23.01 9.22
C PRO A 265 27.15 23.82 10.37
N LEU A 266 26.70 23.52 11.60
CA LEU A 266 27.40 23.97 12.78
C LEU A 266 28.80 23.38 12.64
N ALA A 267 29.75 24.23 12.30
CA ALA A 267 31.14 23.94 12.50
C ALA A 267 31.30 23.66 14.01
N SER A 268 31.40 22.38 14.36
CA SER A 268 32.15 21.95 15.53
C SER A 268 33.46 21.44 14.94
N ALA A 269 34.53 22.25 14.95
CA ALA A 269 35.35 22.54 16.12
C ALA A 269 35.99 21.24 16.64
N GLU A 270 37.30 21.14 16.34
CA GLU A 270 38.37 20.24 16.81
C GLU A 270 38.00 18.95 17.56
#